data_AF-A0A918TBQ5-F1
#
_entry.id   AF-A0A918TBQ5-F1
#
_cell.length_a   1.000
_cell.length_b   1.000
_cell.length_c   1.000
_cell.angle_alpha   90.00
_cell.angle_beta   90.00
_cell.angle_gamma   90.00
#
_symmetry.space_group_name_H-M   'P 1'
#
loop_
_entity.id
_entity.type
_entity.pdbx_description
1 polymer ?
#
loop_
_entity_poly.entity_id
_entity_poly.type
_entity_poly.pdbx_seq_one_letter_code
_entity_poly.pdbx_strand_id
1 'polypeptide(L)'
;MRAGFVVSKAVGGAVVRNRVKRRLRHLMRDRLDQLPAGSLVVVRALPGAGEADHEQVARDLDTALQRLLGGAPRSNPPGGDPRSPGHPGGSAQ
;
A
#
# COMPACT_ATOMS: atom_id res chain seq x y z
N MET A 1 -1.47 7.51 -9.78
CA MET A 1 -1.47 6.93 -8.41
C MET A 1 -0.54 5.73 -8.36
N ARG A 2 0.02 5.42 -7.19
CA ARG A 2 0.95 4.29 -7.02
C ARG A 2 0.40 3.35 -5.94
N ALA A 3 0.17 2.09 -6.32
CA ALA A 3 -0.18 1.02 -5.38
C ALA A 3 1.03 0.10 -5.20
N GLY A 4 1.51 -0.01 -3.96
CA GLY A 4 2.57 -0.92 -3.55
C GLY A 4 1.98 -2.24 -3.02
N PHE A 5 2.57 -3.37 -3.40
CA PHE A 5 2.17 -4.69 -2.90
C PHE A 5 3.31 -5.34 -2.13
N VAL A 6 3.12 -5.48 -0.82
CA VAL A 6 4.07 -6.14 0.08
C VAL A 6 3.59 -7.56 0.36
N VAL A 7 4.33 -8.55 -0.13
CA VAL A 7 4.00 -9.97 0.06
C VAL A 7 5.15 -10.65 0.77
N SER A 8 4.92 -11.01 2.04
CA SER A 8 5.91 -11.65 2.90
C SER A 8 6.18 -13.10 2.46
N LYS A 9 7.34 -13.65 2.85
CA LYS A 9 7.67 -15.08 2.61
C LYS A 9 6.66 -16.03 3.26
N ALA A 10 6.07 -15.62 4.39
CA ALA A 10 5.03 -16.37 5.11
C ALA A 10 3.71 -16.55 4.33
N VAL A 11 3.52 -15.85 3.20
CA VAL A 11 2.33 -16.03 2.34
C VAL A 11 2.44 -17.29 1.48
N GLY A 12 3.65 -17.76 1.19
CA GLY A 12 3.89 -18.97 0.42
C GLY A 12 5.06 -18.85 -0.56
N GLY A 13 5.21 -19.88 -1.41
CA GLY A 13 6.26 -19.97 -2.43
C GLY A 13 6.19 -18.87 -3.50
N ALA A 14 7.19 -18.80 -4.38
CA ALA A 14 7.28 -17.76 -5.41
C ALA A 14 6.03 -17.68 -6.31
N VAL A 15 5.48 -18.84 -6.70
CA VAL A 15 4.27 -18.92 -7.54
C VAL A 15 3.04 -18.38 -6.83
N VAL A 16 2.85 -18.74 -5.55
CA VAL A 16 1.74 -18.25 -4.73
C VAL A 16 1.84 -16.73 -4.56
N ARG A 17 3.03 -16.21 -4.23
CA ARG A 17 3.25 -14.75 -4.09
C ARG A 17 3.00 -13.99 -5.39
N ASN A 18 3.43 -14.53 -6.54
CA ASN A 18 3.18 -13.92 -7.85
C ASN A 18 1.69 -13.95 -8.22
N ARG A 19 0.99 -15.05 -7.92
CA ARG A 19 -0.45 -15.17 -8.12
C ARG A 19 -1.20 -14.15 -7.28
N VAL A 20 -0.87 -14.04 -5.98
CA VAL A 20 -1.46 -13.04 -5.07
C VAL A 20 -1.18 -11.62 -5.57
N LYS A 21 0.06 -11.28 -5.94
CA LYS A 21 0.39 -9.97 -6.53
C LYS A 21 -0.43 -9.67 -7.78
N ARG A 22 -0.58 -10.64 -8.68
CA ARG A 22 -1.35 -10.47 -9.93
C ARG A 22 -2.84 -10.26 -9.62
N ARG A 23 -3.42 -11.06 -8.71
CA ARG A 23 -4.82 -10.94 -8.26
C ARG A 23 -5.09 -9.57 -7.62
N LEU A 24 -4.25 -9.16 -6.66
CA LEU A 24 -4.37 -7.86 -6.00
C LEU A 24 -4.30 -6.70 -6.99
N ARG A 25 -3.43 -6.78 -8.00
CA ARG A 25 -3.32 -5.75 -9.03
C ARG A 25 -4.57 -5.63 -9.89
N HIS A 26 -5.22 -6.77 -10.18
CA HIS A 26 -6.47 -6.80 -10.92
C HIS A 26 -7.60 -6.13 -10.12
N LEU A 27 -7.79 -6.56 -8.87
CA LEU A 27 -8.81 -6.00 -7.99
C LEU A 27 -8.60 -4.51 -7.70
N MET A 28 -7.34 -4.09 -7.53
CA MET A 28 -7.01 -2.69 -7.31
C MET A 28 -7.24 -1.81 -8.53
N ARG A 29 -7.18 -2.34 -9.77
CA ARG A 29 -7.34 -1.52 -10.97
C ARG A 29 -8.71 -0.83 -10.98
N ASP A 30 -9.77 -1.55 -10.65
CA ASP A 30 -11.15 -1.02 -10.67
C ASP A 30 -11.47 -0.15 -9.44
N ARG A 31 -10.63 -0.25 -8.39
CA ARG A 31 -10.78 0.47 -7.12
C ARG A 31 -9.87 1.70 -7.01
N LEU A 32 -8.80 1.75 -7.81
CA LEU A 32 -7.82 2.85 -7.84
C LEU A 32 -8.47 4.19 -8.19
N ASP A 33 -9.50 4.18 -9.02
CA ASP A 33 -10.22 5.39 -9.44
C ASP A 33 -11.10 5.98 -8.31
N GLN A 34 -11.39 5.19 -7.26
CA GLN A 34 -12.13 5.65 -6.10
C GLN A 34 -11.23 6.35 -5.06
N LEU A 35 -9.91 6.29 -5.23
CA LEU A 35 -8.95 6.90 -4.32
C LEU A 35 -8.64 8.34 -4.75
N PRO A 36 -8.43 9.27 -3.80
CA PRO A 36 -8.04 10.64 -4.10
C PRO A 36 -6.74 10.70 -4.90
N ALA A 37 -6.66 11.63 -5.84
CA ALA A 37 -5.45 11.86 -6.61
C ALA A 37 -4.27 12.21 -5.67
N GLY A 38 -3.13 11.54 -5.87
CA GLY A 38 -1.93 11.71 -5.04
C GLY A 38 -1.81 10.72 -3.87
N SER A 39 -2.83 9.88 -3.61
CA SER A 39 -2.73 8.84 -2.58
C SER A 39 -1.73 7.74 -2.95
N LEU A 40 -0.97 7.29 -1.94
CA LEU A 40 -0.10 6.12 -1.98
C LEU A 40 -0.75 5.00 -1.17
N VAL A 41 -1.11 3.91 -1.83
CA VAL A 41 -1.75 2.75 -1.17
C VAL A 41 -0.75 1.61 -1.10
N VAL A 42 -0.56 1.05 0.10
CA VAL A 42 0.27 -0.14 0.29
C VAL A 42 -0.60 -1.28 0.80
N VAL A 43 -0.71 -2.34 0.00
CA VAL A 43 -1.44 -3.56 0.39
C VAL A 43 -0.44 -4.59 0.90
N ARG A 44 -0.57 -4.97 2.17
CA ARG A 44 0.25 -6.02 2.80
C ARG A 44 -0.52 -7.33 2.84
N ALA A 45 0.01 -8.35 2.17
CA ALA A 45 -0.54 -9.70 2.26
C ALA A 45 -0.12 -10.35 3.59
N LEU A 46 -1.10 -10.75 4.39
CA LEU A 46 -0.91 -11.46 5.65
C LEU A 46 -0.65 -12.95 5.42
N PRO A 47 0.01 -13.64 6.38
CA PRO A 47 0.07 -15.11 6.37
C PRO A 47 -1.34 -15.68 6.25
N GLY A 48 -1.55 -16.63 5.33
CA GLY A 48 -2.88 -17.15 4.98
C GLY A 48 -3.48 -16.61 3.67
N ALA A 49 -3.03 -15.45 3.18
CA ALA A 49 -3.49 -14.90 1.90
C ALA A 49 -3.13 -15.75 0.67
N GLY A 50 -2.16 -16.66 0.81
CA GLY A 50 -1.76 -17.58 -0.24
C GLY A 50 -2.71 -18.77 -0.40
N GLU A 51 -3.39 -19.16 0.67
CA GLU A 51 -4.38 -20.24 0.70
C GLU A 51 -5.82 -19.70 0.58
N ALA A 52 -6.01 -18.41 0.84
CA ALA A 52 -7.29 -17.74 0.68
C ALA A 52 -7.79 -17.73 -0.77
N ASP A 53 -9.07 -18.03 -0.93
CA ASP A 53 -9.75 -18.00 -2.22
C ASP A 53 -9.85 -16.58 -2.80
N HIS A 54 -10.11 -16.52 -4.11
CA HIS A 54 -10.24 -15.23 -4.82
C HIS A 54 -11.25 -14.31 -4.16
N GLU A 55 -12.40 -14.87 -3.82
CA GLU A 55 -13.50 -14.15 -3.22
C GLU A 55 -13.15 -13.64 -1.81
N GLN A 56 -12.44 -14.46 -1.04
CA GLN A 56 -12.00 -14.06 0.30
C GLN A 56 -11.01 -12.87 0.23
N VAL A 57 -10.03 -12.94 -0.68
CA VAL A 57 -9.07 -11.84 -0.88
C VAL A 57 -9.78 -10.57 -1.36
N ALA A 58 -10.81 -10.69 -2.21
CA ALA A 58 -11.60 -9.55 -2.66
C ALA A 58 -12.41 -8.91 -1.51
N ARG A 59 -13.09 -9.72 -0.69
CA ARG A 59 -13.83 -9.25 0.48
C ARG A 59 -12.93 -8.54 1.49
N ASP A 60 -11.78 -9.11 1.79
CA ASP A 60 -10.81 -8.52 2.72
C ASP A 60 -10.27 -7.19 2.20
N LEU A 61 -9.98 -7.12 0.89
CA LEU A 61 -9.52 -5.90 0.23
C LEU A 61 -10.59 -4.80 0.26
N ASP A 62 -11.83 -5.12 -0.08
CA ASP A 62 -12.95 -4.17 -0.05
C ASP A 62 -13.21 -3.67 1.37
N THR A 63 -13.14 -4.56 2.37
CA THR A 63 -13.26 -4.17 3.79
C THR A 63 -12.14 -3.21 4.20
N ALA A 64 -10.90 -3.48 3.77
CA ALA A 64 -9.77 -2.61 4.05
C ALA A 64 -9.90 -1.23 3.35
N LEU A 65 -10.40 -1.21 2.11
CA LEU A 65 -10.67 0.03 1.37
C LEU A 65 -11.78 0.85 2.02
N GLN A 66 -12.88 0.21 2.43
CA GLN A 66 -13.96 0.89 3.14
C GLN A 66 -13.47 1.51 4.44
N ARG A 67 -12.60 0.82 5.19
CA ARG A 67 -11.96 1.38 6.39
C ARG A 67 -11.03 2.55 6.08
N LEU A 68 -10.29 2.50 4.97
CA LEU A 68 -9.44 3.59 4.52
C LEU A 68 -10.24 4.83 4.12
N LEU A 69 -11.35 4.63 3.40
CA LEU A 69 -12.23 5.69 2.89
C LEU A 69 -13.18 6.24 3.97
N GLY A 70 -13.58 5.41 4.94
CA GLY A 70 -14.56 5.71 5.99
C GLY A 70 -14.04 6.54 7.18
N GLY A 71 -12.80 7.04 7.12
CA GLY A 71 -12.27 7.97 8.12
C GLY A 71 -11.50 7.31 9.27
N ALA A 72 -10.21 7.12 9.04
CA ALA A 72 -9.11 7.66 9.87
C ALA A 72 -7.81 6.95 9.45
N PRO A 73 -7.11 7.43 8.41
CA PRO A 73 -5.72 7.07 8.26
C PRO A 73 -5.00 7.62 9.48
N ARG A 74 -4.55 6.74 10.37
CA ARG A 74 -3.45 7.07 11.30
C ARG A 74 -2.29 7.41 10.39
N SER A 75 -2.12 8.71 10.14
CA SER A 75 -1.13 9.27 9.25
C SER A 75 0.21 8.64 9.57
N ASN A 76 0.75 7.83 8.66
CA ASN A 76 2.20 7.73 8.58
C ASN A 76 2.63 9.10 8.04
N PRO A 77 3.30 9.96 8.83
CA PRO A 77 3.80 11.22 8.29
C PRO A 77 4.67 10.89 7.07
N PRO A 78 4.59 11.68 5.98
CA PRO A 78 5.48 11.49 4.84
C PRO A 78 6.90 11.55 5.39
N GLY A 79 7.65 10.45 5.23
CA GLY A 79 9.05 10.38 5.64
C GLY A 79 9.78 11.58 5.05
N GLY A 80 10.20 12.49 5.94
CA GLY A 80 10.92 13.70 5.57
C GLY A 80 12.12 13.32 4.72
N ASP A 81 12.21 13.94 3.55
CA ASP A 81 13.36 13.81 2.68
C ASP A 81 14.60 14.35 3.43
N PRO A 82 15.65 13.54 3.67
CA PRO A 82 16.84 13.98 4.39
C PRO A 82 17.74 14.92 3.58
N ARG A 83 17.32 15.38 2.40
CA ARG A 83 18.15 16.15 1.46
C ARG A 83 17.85 17.65 1.43
N SER A 84 17.59 18.28 2.58
CA SER A 84 17.72 19.74 2.68
C SER A 84 19.16 20.09 3.09
N PRO A 85 20.05 20.47 2.16
CA PRO A 85 21.32 21.07 2.55
C PRO A 85 21.03 22.46 3.12
N GLY A 86 21.36 22.64 4.41
CA GLY A 86 21.27 23.93 5.08
C GLY A 86 22.08 24.99 4.34
N HIS A 87 21.45 26.15 4.12
CA HIS A 87 22.08 27.34 3.60
C HIS A 87 22.94 27.97 4.71
N PRO A 88 24.27 28.14 4.57
CA PRO A 88 25.02 28.95 5.51
C PRO A 88 24.87 30.42 5.11
N GLY A 89 23.93 31.12 5.74
CA GLY A 89 23.90 32.58 5.77
C GLY A 89 24.94 33.08 6.77
N GLY A 90 25.93 33.83 6.30
CA GLY A 90 26.90 34.51 7.14
C GLY A 90 26.40 35.84 7.69
N SER A 91 26.98 36.25 8.82
CA SER A 91 27.20 37.64 9.26
C SER A 91 28.00 37.55 10.56
N ALA A 92 29.26 38.01 10.53
CA ALA A 92 29.68 39.29 11.10
C ALA A 92 29.47 39.36 12.62
N GLN A 93 30.55 39.26 13.40
CA GLN A 93 31.19 40.37 14.12
C GLN A 93 32.64 40.00 14.44
#